data_AF-A0A9P6ANI0-F1
#
_entry.id   AF-A0A9P6ANI0-F1
#
_cell.length_a   1.000
_cell.length_b   1.000
_cell.length_c   1.000
_cell.angle_alpha   90.00
_cell.angle_beta   90.00
_cell.angle_gamma   90.00
#
_symmetry.space_group_name_H-M   'P 1'
#
loop_
_entity.id
_entity.type
_entity.pdbx_description
1 polymer ?
#
loop_
_entity_poly.entity_id
_entity_poly.type
_entity_poly.pdbx_seq_one_letter_code
_entity_poly.pdbx_strand_id
1 'polypeptide(L)'
;MPWPEKVIRQFQTSPPNPVESDFLGAYNRLLYTLFSLALISPVPRKLSDYIITFEVLQNRSVFILKLNKPADLTWISSRQAADVQIRQTLHAVSAMGTRLCFCPLNIADVPTEIISHNIPRIVNDTAPMERWDYDVLDSGEGRLRAVVDSIKAACENIANA
;
A
#
# COMPACT_ATOMS: atom_id res chain seq x y z
N MET A 1 -8.05 -18.25 3.73
CA MET A 1 -7.23 -19.20 2.95
C MET A 1 -5.84 -18.61 2.85
N PRO A 2 -4.77 -19.38 3.06
CA PRO A 2 -3.40 -18.86 2.93
C PRO A 2 -3.13 -18.37 1.50
N TRP A 3 -2.14 -17.49 1.36
CA TRP A 3 -1.67 -17.08 0.03
C TRP A 3 -1.29 -18.30 -0.85
N PRO A 4 -1.51 -18.23 -2.17
CA PRO A 4 -0.99 -19.25 -3.08
C PRO A 4 0.54 -19.39 -2.93
N GLU A 5 1.06 -20.62 -3.01
CA GLU A 5 2.51 -20.88 -2.84
C GLU A 5 3.39 -20.00 -3.73
N LYS A 6 2.93 -19.71 -4.96
CA LYS A 6 3.64 -18.85 -5.91
C LYS A 6 3.89 -17.43 -5.40
N VAL A 7 3.03 -16.93 -4.50
CA VAL A 7 3.17 -15.62 -3.84
C VAL A 7 4.18 -15.73 -2.71
N ILE A 8 4.00 -16.73 -1.83
CA ILE A 8 4.87 -16.98 -0.67
C ILE A 8 6.33 -17.16 -1.13
N ARG A 9 6.56 -18.02 -2.12
CA ARG A 9 7.91 -18.27 -2.67
C ARG A 9 8.55 -17.00 -3.22
N GLN A 10 7.77 -16.09 -3.81
CA GLN A 10 8.31 -14.85 -4.37
C GLN A 10 8.83 -13.91 -3.26
N PHE A 11 8.17 -13.85 -2.11
CA PHE A 11 8.70 -13.11 -0.95
C PHE A 11 9.93 -13.78 -0.33
N GLN A 12 10.02 -15.11 -0.42
CA GLN A 12 11.18 -15.88 0.10
C GLN A 12 12.41 -15.79 -0.81
N THR A 13 12.28 -15.36 -2.07
CA THR A 13 13.42 -15.20 -2.99
C THR A 13 14.24 -13.92 -2.78
N SER A 14 13.83 -13.04 -1.86
CA SER A 14 14.57 -11.80 -1.59
C SER A 14 15.99 -12.09 -1.08
N PRO A 15 17.01 -11.37 -1.58
CA PRO A 15 18.39 -11.57 -1.14
C PRO A 15 18.60 -11.11 0.30
N PRO A 16 19.72 -11.48 0.95
CA PRO A 16 20.15 -10.86 2.19
C PRO A 16 20.30 -9.34 2.02
N ASN A 17 19.78 -8.55 2.97
CA ASN A 17 19.71 -7.08 2.92
C ASN A 17 18.94 -6.56 1.68
N PRO A 18 17.67 -6.94 1.54
CA PRO A 18 16.92 -6.60 0.34
C PRO A 18 16.61 -5.11 0.27
N VAL A 19 16.56 -4.59 -0.95
CA VAL A 19 16.13 -3.22 -1.28
C VAL A 19 14.68 -3.23 -1.78
N GLU A 20 14.08 -2.05 -1.97
CA GLU A 20 12.68 -1.91 -2.38
C GLU A 20 12.34 -2.66 -3.66
N SER A 21 13.23 -2.59 -4.65
CA SER A 21 13.02 -3.23 -5.96
C SER A 21 12.96 -4.75 -5.86
N ASP A 22 13.56 -5.37 -4.84
CA ASP A 22 13.53 -6.82 -4.65
C ASP A 22 12.13 -7.32 -4.28
N PHE A 23 11.31 -6.47 -3.65
CA PHE A 23 9.93 -6.78 -3.29
C PHE A 23 8.92 -6.44 -4.38
N LEU A 24 9.31 -5.72 -5.43
CA LEU A 24 8.40 -5.32 -6.50
C LEU A 24 7.75 -6.55 -7.16
N GLY A 25 8.53 -7.57 -7.50
CA GLY A 25 8.01 -8.80 -8.11
C GLY A 25 7.02 -9.53 -7.19
N ALA A 26 7.29 -9.55 -5.88
CA ALA A 26 6.45 -10.18 -4.87
C ALA A 26 5.11 -9.46 -4.70
N TYR A 27 5.15 -8.13 -4.54
CA TYR A 27 3.94 -7.32 -4.42
C TYR A 27 3.14 -7.25 -5.71
N ASN A 28 3.77 -7.17 -6.88
CA ASN A 28 3.08 -7.30 -8.17
C ASN A 28 2.27 -8.59 -8.23
N ARG A 29 2.90 -9.73 -7.92
CA ARG A 29 2.26 -11.04 -7.94
C ARG A 29 1.13 -11.16 -6.92
N LEU A 30 1.32 -10.61 -5.72
CA LEU A 30 0.30 -10.55 -4.69
C LEU A 30 -0.91 -9.74 -5.18
N LEU A 31 -0.70 -8.55 -5.75
CA LEU A 31 -1.78 -7.69 -6.21
C LEU A 31 -2.52 -8.30 -7.40
N TYR A 32 -1.85 -8.93 -8.36
CA TYR A 32 -2.49 -9.72 -9.41
C TYR A 32 -3.29 -10.92 -8.90
N THR A 33 -2.98 -11.41 -7.70
CA THR A 33 -3.78 -12.46 -7.04
C THR A 33 -4.99 -11.87 -6.34
N LEU A 34 -4.89 -10.65 -5.82
CA LEU A 34 -5.92 -9.97 -5.05
C LEU A 34 -6.98 -9.29 -5.91
N PHE A 35 -6.57 -8.68 -7.02
CA PHE A 35 -7.46 -8.01 -7.96
C PHE A 35 -7.40 -8.72 -9.31
N SER A 36 -8.54 -8.83 -9.97
CA SER A 36 -8.64 -9.31 -11.36
C SER A 36 -7.87 -8.37 -12.30
N LEU A 37 -7.28 -8.90 -13.38
CA LEU A 37 -6.56 -8.10 -14.40
C LEU A 37 -7.38 -6.95 -14.99
N ALA A 38 -8.72 -7.03 -14.92
CA ALA A 38 -9.63 -5.98 -15.36
C ALA A 38 -9.65 -4.73 -14.44
N LEU A 39 -9.24 -4.87 -13.17
CA LEU A 39 -9.34 -3.81 -12.16
C LEU A 39 -8.00 -3.12 -11.86
N ILE A 40 -6.86 -3.76 -12.16
CA ILE A 40 -5.54 -3.16 -11.95
C ILE A 40 -4.99 -2.66 -13.28
N SER A 41 -4.64 -1.37 -13.32
CA SER A 41 -3.58 -0.90 -14.21
C SER A 41 -2.40 -0.55 -13.32
N PRO A 42 -1.33 -1.37 -13.24
CA PRO A 42 -0.14 -0.93 -12.55
C PRO A 42 0.41 0.27 -13.32
N VAL A 43 0.20 1.46 -12.77
CA VAL A 43 0.83 2.68 -13.27
C VAL A 43 2.01 2.95 -12.36
N PRO A 44 3.22 2.42 -12.67
CA PRO A 44 4.40 2.77 -11.92
C PRO A 44 4.68 4.27 -12.10
N ARG A 45 4.15 5.10 -11.20
CA ARG A 45 4.49 6.51 -11.13
C ARG A 45 5.76 6.66 -10.29
N LYS A 46 6.86 7.08 -10.93
CA LYS A 46 8.07 7.48 -10.21
C LYS A 46 7.84 8.83 -9.51
N LEU A 47 7.15 8.81 -8.38
CA LEU A 47 6.98 9.97 -7.48
C LEU A 47 8.14 9.99 -6.49
N SER A 48 9.31 10.48 -6.90
CA SER A 48 10.58 10.53 -6.12
C SER A 48 11.01 9.21 -5.43
N ASP A 49 12.17 8.67 -5.81
CA ASP A 49 12.82 7.49 -5.22
C ASP A 49 11.87 6.34 -4.77
N TYR A 50 11.44 5.57 -5.78
CA TYR A 50 10.89 4.21 -5.67
C TYR A 50 9.49 4.03 -5.07
N ILE A 51 8.62 5.02 -5.17
CA ILE A 51 7.17 4.81 -4.98
C ILE A 51 6.63 4.00 -6.16
N ILE A 52 5.96 2.88 -5.88
CA ILE A 52 5.28 2.06 -6.90
C ILE A 52 3.79 2.07 -6.58
N THR A 53 3.10 3.08 -7.06
CA THR A 53 1.65 3.23 -6.87
C THR A 53 0.89 2.20 -7.71
N PHE A 54 -0.03 1.47 -7.09
CA PHE A 54 -0.95 0.58 -7.81
C PHE A 54 -2.34 1.19 -7.83
N GLU A 55 -2.67 1.86 -8.92
CA GLU A 55 -3.98 2.48 -9.10
C GLU A 55 -4.98 1.43 -9.59
N VAL A 56 -6.02 1.21 -8.79
CA VAL A 56 -7.14 0.34 -9.12
C VAL A 56 -8.27 1.24 -9.60
N LEU A 57 -8.81 0.94 -10.80
CA LEU A 57 -9.85 1.66 -11.57
C LEU A 57 -9.33 2.78 -12.53
N GLN A 58 -9.65 2.65 -13.83
CA GLN A 58 -9.34 3.66 -14.85
C GLN A 58 -9.96 5.02 -14.44
N ASN A 59 -9.13 6.06 -14.30
CA ASN A 59 -9.46 7.45 -13.94
C ASN A 59 -9.71 7.77 -12.46
N ARG A 60 -9.64 6.83 -11.50
CA ARG A 60 -9.72 7.15 -10.07
C ARG A 60 -8.87 6.21 -9.23
N SER A 61 -7.82 6.72 -8.58
CA SER A 61 -6.96 5.92 -7.70
C SER A 61 -7.72 5.54 -6.42
N VAL A 62 -8.17 4.28 -6.32
CA VAL A 62 -8.88 3.78 -5.12
C VAL A 62 -7.93 3.14 -4.11
N PHE A 63 -6.76 2.67 -4.57
CA PHE A 63 -5.75 2.00 -3.74
C PHE A 63 -4.36 2.54 -4.03
N ILE A 64 -3.49 2.58 -3.02
CA ILE A 64 -2.05 2.83 -3.17
C ILE A 64 -1.29 1.88 -2.26
N LEU A 65 -0.35 1.13 -2.83
CA LEU A 65 0.66 0.41 -2.06
C LEU A 65 2.00 1.13 -2.25
N LYS A 66 2.62 1.62 -1.18
CA LYS A 66 3.95 2.22 -1.24
C LYS A 66 5.00 1.24 -0.74
N LEU A 67 6.03 0.98 -1.53
CA LEU A 67 7.21 0.23 -1.07
C LEU A 67 8.27 1.20 -0.54
N ASN A 68 8.87 0.88 0.60
CA ASN A 68 10.03 1.57 1.16
C ASN A 68 11.11 0.56 1.54
N LYS A 69 12.32 1.07 1.78
CA LYS A 69 13.49 0.26 2.12
C LYS A 69 13.19 -0.53 3.40
N PRO A 70 13.45 -1.84 3.48
CA PRO A 70 13.23 -2.59 4.72
C PRO A 70 14.01 -1.99 5.90
N ALA A 71 15.23 -1.50 5.64
CA ALA A 71 16.05 -0.81 6.63
C ALA A 71 15.43 0.52 7.11
N ASP A 72 14.52 1.14 6.35
CA ASP A 72 13.83 2.36 6.76
C ASP A 72 12.95 2.16 8.00
N LEU A 73 12.56 0.93 8.28
CA LEU A 73 11.75 0.61 9.46
C LEU A 73 12.46 0.98 10.76
N THR A 74 13.80 1.02 10.81
CA THR A 74 14.53 1.42 12.02
C THR A 74 14.59 2.93 12.21
N TRP A 75 14.39 3.73 11.16
CA TRP A 75 14.57 5.18 11.17
C TRP A 75 13.24 5.91 11.38
N ILE A 76 13.13 6.66 12.48
CA ILE A 76 11.91 7.44 12.80
C ILE A 76 11.54 8.39 11.66
N SER A 77 12.53 9.08 11.08
CA SER A 77 12.32 10.02 9.97
C SER A 77 11.75 9.34 8.73
N SER A 78 12.24 8.15 8.37
CA SER A 78 11.72 7.39 7.23
C SER A 78 10.30 6.88 7.48
N ARG A 79 9.98 6.44 8.70
CA ARG A 79 8.61 6.08 9.09
C ARG A 79 7.66 7.27 9.00
N GLN A 80 8.06 8.44 9.49
CA GLN A 80 7.28 9.68 9.39
C GLN A 80 7.06 10.09 7.93
N ALA A 81 8.09 10.03 7.09
CA ALA A 81 7.98 10.35 5.67
C ALA A 81 7.04 9.39 4.94
N ALA A 82 7.10 8.09 5.25
CA ALA A 82 6.18 7.10 4.70
C ALA A 82 4.73 7.41 5.09
N ASP A 83 4.48 7.65 6.39
CA ASP A 83 3.17 7.93 6.96
C ASP A 83 2.52 9.20 6.38
N VAL A 84 3.26 10.31 6.28
CA VAL A 84 2.77 11.57 5.70
C VAL A 84 2.33 11.38 4.24
N GLN A 85 3.08 10.58 3.47
CA GLN A 85 2.78 10.37 2.06
C GLN A 85 1.53 9.51 1.81
N ILE A 86 1.26 8.52 2.67
CA ILE A 86 0.13 7.61 2.47
C ILE A 86 -1.20 8.14 3.06
N ARG A 87 -1.16 9.11 3.98
CA ARG A 87 -2.37 9.71 4.60
C ARG A 87 -3.28 10.46 3.62
N GLN A 88 -2.79 10.82 2.45
CA GLN A 88 -3.54 11.61 1.47
C GLN A 88 -4.46 10.77 0.56
N THR A 89 -4.67 9.48 0.88
CA THR A 89 -5.34 8.54 -0.02
C THR A 89 -6.29 7.63 0.73
N LEU A 90 -7.46 7.37 0.12
CA LEU A 90 -8.56 6.57 0.66
C LEU A 90 -8.08 5.20 1.19
N HIS A 91 -7.45 4.36 0.36
CA HIS A 91 -6.94 3.06 0.80
C HIS A 91 -5.44 2.92 0.53
N ALA A 92 -4.62 3.49 1.42
CA ALA A 92 -3.18 3.41 1.30
C ALA A 92 -2.56 2.41 2.28
N VAL A 93 -1.60 1.64 1.78
CA VAL A 93 -0.77 0.71 2.53
C VAL A 93 0.69 1.06 2.28
N SER A 94 1.49 1.18 3.34
CA SER A 94 2.94 1.26 3.23
C SER A 94 3.58 -0.07 3.60
N ALA A 95 4.48 -0.55 2.76
CA ALA A 95 5.29 -1.73 2.99
C ALA A 95 6.75 -1.37 3.25
N MET A 96 7.37 -2.07 4.19
CA MET A 96 8.82 -2.11 4.44
C MET A 96 9.23 -3.58 4.50
N GLY A 97 9.71 -4.11 3.36
CA GLY A 97 9.82 -5.56 3.18
C GLY A 97 8.46 -6.25 3.25
N THR A 98 8.29 -7.22 4.16
CA THR A 98 7.00 -7.89 4.41
C THR A 98 6.11 -7.15 5.41
N ARG A 99 6.64 -6.12 6.09
CA ARG A 99 5.90 -5.39 7.12
C ARG A 99 4.96 -4.37 6.48
N LEU A 100 3.70 -4.36 6.91
CA LEU A 100 2.65 -3.50 6.40
C LEU A 100 2.17 -2.52 7.45
N CYS A 101 2.03 -1.26 7.04
CA CYS A 101 1.29 -0.23 7.74
C CYS A 101 0.04 0.12 6.93
N PHE A 102 -1.12 -0.02 7.58
CA PHE A 102 -2.40 0.34 7.01
C PHE A 102 -2.78 1.73 7.48
N CYS A 103 -2.89 2.68 6.55
CA CYS A 103 -3.30 4.01 6.94
C CYS A 103 -4.79 4.05 7.26
N PRO A 104 -5.20 4.54 8.44
CA PRO A 104 -6.60 4.76 8.73
C PRO A 104 -7.12 5.85 7.80
N LEU A 105 -8.23 5.54 7.14
CA LEU A 105 -8.95 6.45 6.25
C LEU A 105 -9.60 7.54 7.12
N ASN A 106 -9.09 8.77 7.07
CA ASN A 106 -9.73 9.89 7.75
C ASN A 106 -10.85 10.45 6.85
N ILE A 107 -12.06 9.90 6.98
CA ILE A 107 -13.23 10.27 6.15
C ILE A 107 -13.56 11.77 6.28
N ALA A 108 -13.17 12.40 7.38
CA ALA A 108 -13.41 13.82 7.62
C ALA A 108 -12.68 14.77 6.65
N ASP A 109 -11.63 14.30 5.97
CA ASP A 109 -10.74 15.15 5.17
C ASP A 109 -10.79 14.87 3.66
N VAL A 110 -11.73 14.05 3.15
CA VAL A 110 -11.77 13.70 1.73
C VAL A 110 -12.43 14.84 0.93
N PRO A 111 -11.69 15.62 0.11
CA PRO A 111 -12.31 16.51 -0.85
C PRO A 111 -12.87 15.64 -1.98
N THR A 112 -14.04 16.02 -2.50
CA THR A 112 -14.80 15.29 -3.53
C THR A 112 -14.02 15.11 -4.85
N GLU A 113 -12.89 15.79 -5.02
CA GLU A 113 -11.88 15.54 -6.03
C GLU A 113 -10.54 15.28 -5.33
N ILE A 114 -9.80 14.27 -5.78
CA ILE A 114 -8.40 14.04 -5.38
C ILE A 114 -7.58 15.18 -6.00
N ILE A 115 -7.70 16.39 -5.44
CA ILE A 115 -6.85 17.52 -5.76
C ILE A 115 -5.54 17.29 -5.02
N SER A 116 -4.54 16.88 -5.78
CA SER A 116 -3.15 16.99 -5.40
C SER A 116 -2.84 18.44 -5.03
N HIS A 117 -2.13 18.63 -3.92
CA HIS A 117 -1.67 19.90 -3.32
C HIS A 117 -2.67 20.60 -2.38
N ASN A 118 -2.64 20.25 -1.09
CA ASN A 118 -2.35 21.20 -0.01
C ASN A 118 -2.17 20.46 1.33
N ILE A 119 -1.06 20.73 2.00
CA ILE A 119 -0.62 20.08 3.25
C ILE A 119 -1.22 20.83 4.45
N PRO A 120 -1.98 20.19 5.36
CA PRO A 120 -2.10 20.69 6.72
C PRO A 120 -0.76 20.46 7.42
N ARG A 121 -0.11 21.57 7.74
CA ARG A 121 1.21 21.63 8.36
C ARG A 121 1.10 21.19 9.82
N ILE A 122 1.86 20.14 10.16
CA ILE A 122 2.17 19.65 11.51
C ILE A 122 1.05 18.82 12.15
N VAL A 123 1.16 17.50 11.98
CA VAL A 123 0.78 16.56 13.04
C VAL A 123 2.10 16.00 13.57
N ASN A 124 2.45 16.30 14.82
CA ASN A 124 3.58 15.70 15.54
C ASN A 124 3.29 14.23 15.90
N ASP A 125 2.76 13.47 14.96
CA ASP A 125 2.51 12.06 15.12
C ASP A 125 3.76 11.32 14.62
N THR A 126 4.63 10.98 15.56
CA THR A 126 5.70 10.03 15.31
C THR A 126 5.05 8.74 14.87
N ALA A 127 5.09 8.41 13.57
CA ALA A 127 4.60 7.15 13.04
C ALA A 127 5.27 5.98 13.82
N PRO A 128 4.56 5.37 14.79
CA PRO A 128 5.14 4.41 15.70
C PRO A 128 5.61 3.19 14.91
N MET A 129 6.67 2.52 15.36
CA MET A 129 7.13 1.29 14.71
C MET A 129 6.02 0.22 14.72
N GLU A 130 5.20 0.26 15.76
CA GLU A 130 4.03 -0.58 16.01
C GLU A 130 2.98 -0.46 14.91
N ARG A 131 3.02 0.56 14.03
CA ARG A 131 2.14 0.63 12.85
C ARG A 131 2.51 -0.36 11.75
N TRP A 132 3.74 -0.86 11.73
CA TRP A 132 4.24 -1.88 10.80
C TRP A 132 4.28 -3.27 11.46
N ASP A 133 3.38 -3.54 12.40
CA ASP A 133 3.26 -4.80 13.13
C ASP A 133 2.73 -5.96 12.28
N TYR A 134 2.00 -5.66 11.21
CA TYR A 134 1.44 -6.66 10.30
C TYR A 134 2.51 -7.22 9.35
N ASP A 135 2.66 -8.54 9.32
CA ASP A 135 3.45 -9.22 8.27
C ASP A 135 2.52 -9.69 7.16
N VAL A 136 2.79 -9.30 5.90
CA VAL A 136 1.95 -9.65 4.76
C VAL A 136 1.75 -11.16 4.58
N LEU A 137 2.71 -11.99 5.00
CA LEU A 137 2.65 -13.45 4.90
C LEU A 137 1.98 -14.13 6.10
N ASP A 138 1.61 -13.38 7.13
CA ASP A 138 1.00 -13.88 8.36
C ASP A 138 -0.13 -12.94 8.82
N SER A 139 0.09 -12.15 9.87
CA SER A 139 -0.93 -11.31 10.52
C SER A 139 -1.58 -10.27 9.58
N GLY A 140 -0.86 -9.83 8.55
CA GLY A 140 -1.29 -8.84 7.57
C GLY A 140 -2.18 -9.39 6.46
N GLU A 141 -2.26 -10.70 6.25
CA GLU A 141 -3.03 -11.28 5.15
C GLU A 141 -4.51 -10.92 5.25
N GLY A 142 -5.14 -11.23 6.39
CA GLY A 142 -6.56 -11.00 6.59
C GLY A 142 -6.93 -9.53 6.45
N ARG A 143 -6.09 -8.63 6.98
CA ARG A 143 -6.30 -7.19 6.92
C ARG A 143 -6.16 -6.64 5.51
N LEU A 144 -5.16 -7.09 4.75
CA LEU A 144 -4.99 -6.67 3.35
C LEU A 144 -6.15 -7.15 2.48
N ARG A 145 -6.62 -8.38 2.66
CA ARG A 145 -7.81 -8.89 1.96
C ARG A 145 -9.04 -8.05 2.28
N ALA A 146 -9.29 -7.73 3.55
CA ALA A 146 -10.42 -6.90 3.94
C ALA A 146 -10.40 -5.51 3.26
N VAL A 147 -9.21 -4.89 3.14
CA VAL A 147 -9.05 -3.63 2.39
C VAL A 147 -9.40 -3.83 0.91
N VAL A 148 -8.87 -4.89 0.28
CA VAL A 148 -9.14 -5.19 -1.13
C VAL A 148 -10.63 -5.49 -1.38
N ASP A 149 -11.27 -6.24 -0.50
CA ASP A 149 -12.69 -6.59 -0.63
C ASP A 149 -13.58 -5.35 -0.44
N SER A 150 -13.21 -4.45 0.48
CA SER A 150 -13.86 -3.13 0.61
C SER A 150 -13.72 -2.30 -0.68
N ILE A 151 -12.54 -2.33 -1.31
CA ILE A 151 -12.31 -1.63 -2.58
C ILE A 151 -13.17 -2.22 -3.70
N LYS A 152 -13.22 -3.55 -3.82
CA LYS A 152 -14.05 -4.24 -4.81
C LYS A 152 -15.53 -3.88 -4.66
N ALA A 153 -16.06 -3.96 -3.44
CA ALA A 153 -17.44 -3.59 -3.14
C ALA A 153 -17.73 -2.11 -3.49
N ALA A 154 -16.80 -1.20 -3.18
CA ALA A 154 -16.93 0.21 -3.56
C ALA A 154 -16.92 0.40 -5.09
N CYS A 155 -16.10 -0.35 -5.81
CA CYS A 155 -16.05 -0.30 -7.27
C CYS A 155 -17.31 -0.86 -7.94
N GLU A 156 -17.87 -1.97 -7.42
CA GLU A 156 -19.13 -2.55 -7.92
C GLU A 156 -20.30 -1.58 -7.74
N ASN A 157 -20.35 -0.85 -6.63
CA ASN A 157 -21.38 0.17 -6.41
C ASN A 157 -21.25 1.37 -7.38
N ILE A 158 -20.03 1.73 -7.79
CA ILE A 158 -19.81 2.79 -8.78
C ILE A 158 -20.18 2.32 -10.19
N ALA A 159 -19.90 1.07 -10.54
CA ALA A 159 -20.20 0.54 -11.88
C ALA A 159 -21.70 0.36 -12.14
N ASN A 160 -22.52 0.28 -11.09
CA ASN A 160 -23.97 0.12 -11.17
C ASN A 160 -24.76 1.43 -10.93
N ALA A 161 -24.07 2.57 -10.77
CA ALA A 161 -24.65 3.90 -10.57
C ALA A 161 -24.61 4.72 -11.88
#